data_AF-A0A484X8D6-F1
#
_entry.id   AF-A0A484X8D6-F1
#
_cell.length_a   1.000
_cell.length_b   1.000
_cell.length_c   1.000
_cell.angle_alpha   90.00
_cell.angle_beta   90.00
_cell.angle_gamma   90.00
#
_symmetry.space_group_name_H-M   'P 1'
#
loop_
_entity.id
_entity.type
_entity.pdbx_description
1 polymer ?
#
loop_
_entity_poly.entity_id
_entity_poly.type
_entity_poly.pdbx_seq_one_letter_code
_entity_poly.pdbx_strand_id
1 'polypeptide(L)'
;MNEKVLDAAGGLSGLDYWLLNYGGGSCQYDHSDYHYHELTIMHHEPGSILLCGYCDNQLREQHTDALAELARRNVIAFVLDSVRNLSRHRQKPRDLPRRTLLVGCS
;
A
#
# COMPACT_ATOMS: atom_id res chain seq x y z
N MET A 1 -13.41 -0.91 -7.03
CA MET A 1 -12.96 -1.36 -5.71
C MET A 1 -13.98 -0.89 -4.68
N ASN A 2 -14.22 -1.62 -3.59
CA ASN A 2 -15.15 -1.15 -2.56
C ASN A 2 -14.41 -0.18 -1.62
N GLU A 3 -14.87 1.06 -1.54
CA GLU A 3 -14.25 2.14 -0.74
C GLU A 3 -14.03 1.72 0.73
N LYS A 4 -15.00 0.99 1.32
CA LYS A 4 -14.89 0.50 2.70
C LYS A 4 -13.70 -0.44 2.93
N VAL A 5 -13.28 -1.16 1.90
CA VAL A 5 -12.12 -2.08 1.97
C VAL A 5 -10.82 -1.28 1.96
N LEU A 6 -10.75 -0.24 1.13
CA LEU A 6 -9.60 0.68 1.11
C LEU A 6 -9.49 1.43 2.44
N ASP A 7 -10.60 1.95 2.96
CA ASP A 7 -10.65 2.62 4.26
C ASP A 7 -10.17 1.70 5.40
N ALA A 8 -10.66 0.46 5.43
CA ALA A 8 -10.25 -0.52 6.44
C ALA A 8 -8.76 -0.89 6.34
N ALA A 9 -8.15 -0.78 5.15
CA ALA A 9 -6.72 -1.02 4.94
C ALA A 9 -5.83 0.18 5.33
N GLY A 10 -6.40 1.37 5.51
CA GLY A 10 -5.67 2.61 5.83
C GLY A 10 -6.03 3.82 4.95
N GLY A 11 -6.97 3.70 4.03
CA GLY A 11 -7.42 4.77 3.14
C GLY A 11 -6.37 5.20 2.09
N LEU A 12 -6.66 6.27 1.36
CA LEU A 12 -5.74 6.83 0.34
C LEU A 12 -4.43 7.31 0.96
N SER A 13 -4.44 7.95 2.12
CA SER A 13 -3.20 8.36 2.81
C SER A 13 -2.30 7.17 3.15
N GLY A 14 -2.90 6.04 3.54
CA GLY A 14 -2.16 4.80 3.78
C GLY A 14 -1.59 4.20 2.49
N LEU A 15 -2.35 4.25 1.39
CA LEU A 15 -1.89 3.84 0.07
C LEU A 15 -0.73 4.71 -0.41
N ASP A 16 -0.80 6.03 -0.28
CA ASP A 16 0.23 6.98 -0.70
C ASP A 16 1.54 6.72 0.04
N TYR A 17 1.44 6.56 1.37
CA TYR A 17 2.58 6.16 2.19
C TYR A 17 3.15 4.82 1.74
N TRP A 18 2.29 3.81 1.53
CA TRP A 18 2.73 2.50 1.11
C TRP A 18 3.43 2.53 -0.27
N LEU A 19 2.93 3.32 -1.22
CA LEU A 19 3.56 3.47 -2.54
C LEU A 19 4.96 4.08 -2.45
N LEU A 20 5.14 5.14 -1.65
CA LEU A 20 6.44 5.78 -1.48
C LEU A 20 7.48 4.86 -0.82
N ASN A 21 7.05 3.94 0.04
CA ASN A 21 7.97 3.10 0.83
C ASN A 21 8.12 1.66 0.28
N TYR A 22 7.11 1.15 -0.42
CA TYR A 22 7.02 -0.26 -0.83
C TYR A 22 6.55 -0.43 -2.29
N GLY A 23 6.19 0.65 -2.99
CA GLY A 23 5.68 0.63 -4.38
C GLY A 23 6.73 0.38 -5.46
N GLY A 24 7.91 -0.13 -5.11
CA GLY A 24 8.97 -0.49 -6.05
C GLY A 24 10.02 0.60 -6.31
N GLY A 25 9.86 1.80 -5.74
CA GLY A 25 10.89 2.86 -5.77
C GLY A 25 11.23 3.38 -7.18
N SER A 26 10.30 3.26 -8.14
CA SER A 26 10.47 3.72 -9.52
C SER A 26 9.13 4.20 -10.10
N CYS A 27 9.20 5.00 -11.17
CA CYS A 27 8.02 5.46 -11.90
C CYS A 27 7.27 4.27 -12.51
N GLN A 28 5.95 4.22 -12.30
CA GLN A 28 5.11 3.11 -12.76
C GLN A 28 4.56 3.30 -14.18
N TYR A 29 4.65 4.51 -14.75
CA TYR A 29 4.28 4.76 -16.13
C TYR A 29 5.41 4.34 -17.06
N ASP A 30 5.17 3.34 -17.91
CA ASP A 30 6.19 2.68 -18.76
C ASP A 30 6.22 3.21 -20.21
N HIS A 31 5.34 4.14 -20.55
CA HIS A 31 5.24 4.70 -21.91
C HIS A 31 6.07 5.97 -22.12
N SER A 32 6.92 6.36 -21.16
CA SER A 32 7.85 7.48 -21.31
C SER A 32 9.26 6.97 -21.61
N ASP A 33 9.97 7.64 -22.50
CA ASP A 33 11.41 7.42 -22.75
C ASP A 33 12.29 8.20 -21.76
N TYR A 34 11.70 9.12 -20.99
CA TYR A 34 12.37 9.93 -19.99
C TYR A 34 11.73 9.79 -18.60
N HIS A 35 12.57 9.58 -17.58
CA HIS A 35 12.18 9.57 -16.18
C HIS A 35 13.08 10.45 -15.33
N TYR A 36 12.47 11.31 -14.51
CA TYR A 36 13.16 12.05 -13.47
C TYR A 36 13.36 11.19 -12.22
N HIS A 37 14.33 11.54 -11.37
CA HIS A 37 14.69 10.73 -10.20
C HIS A 37 13.74 10.92 -9.01
N GLU A 38 13.12 12.11 -8.90
CA GLU A 38 12.16 12.37 -7.83
C GLU A 38 10.81 11.73 -8.13
N LEU A 39 10.29 10.99 -7.15
CA LEU A 39 9.00 10.33 -7.20
C LEU A 39 7.92 11.18 -6.53
N THR A 40 6.71 11.04 -7.04
CA THR A 40 5.51 11.78 -6.68
C THR A 40 4.33 10.84 -6.68
N ILE A 41 3.25 11.23 -5.99
CA ILE A 41 1.99 10.48 -5.99
C ILE A 41 0.97 11.28 -6.78
N MET A 42 0.41 10.65 -7.82
CA MET A 42 -0.73 11.17 -8.57
C MET A 42 -2.00 10.44 -8.13
N HIS A 43 -2.99 11.18 -7.64
CA HIS A 43 -4.30 10.63 -7.32
C HIS A 43 -5.10 10.43 -8.60
N HIS A 44 -5.63 9.23 -8.79
CA HIS A 44 -6.46 8.88 -9.93
C HIS A 44 -7.41 7.76 -9.53
N GLU A 45 -8.72 8.00 -9.63
CA GLU A 45 -9.73 7.01 -9.26
C GLU A 45 -9.45 5.63 -9.90
N PRO A 46 -9.49 4.52 -9.13
CA PRO A 46 -9.95 4.40 -7.74
C PRO A 46 -8.86 4.50 -6.66
N GLY A 47 -7.70 5.09 -6.94
CA GLY A 47 -6.56 5.10 -6.01
C GLY A 47 -5.47 6.12 -6.35
N SER A 48 -4.22 5.68 -6.22
CA SER A 48 -3.04 6.51 -6.41
C SER A 48 -1.98 5.78 -7.24
N ILE A 49 -1.13 6.54 -7.93
CA ILE A 49 -0.07 6.04 -8.81
C ILE A 49 1.26 6.68 -8.40
N LEU A 50 2.34 5.88 -8.38
CA LEU A 50 3.69 6.37 -8.14
C LEU A 50 4.36 6.74 -9.47
N LEU A 51 4.65 8.02 -9.65
CA LEU A 51 5.23 8.57 -10.89
C LEU A 51 6.49 9.36 -10.59
N CYS A 52 7.39 9.49 -11.56
CA CYS A 52 8.39 10.55 -11.48
C CYS A 52 7.76 11.92 -11.76
N GLY A 53 8.38 13.01 -11.28
CA GLY A 53 7.83 14.36 -11.45
C GLY A 53 7.60 14.77 -12.91
N TYR A 54 8.38 14.24 -13.86
CA TYR A 54 8.14 14.46 -15.29
C TYR A 54 6.84 13.78 -15.76
N CYS A 55 6.66 12.50 -15.47
CA CYS A 55 5.48 11.74 -15.89
C CYS A 55 4.21 12.26 -15.19
N ASP A 56 4.29 12.66 -13.91
CA ASP A 56 3.17 13.29 -13.21
C ASP A 56 2.70 14.56 -13.94
N ASN A 57 3.62 15.47 -14.28
CA ASN A 57 3.26 16.67 -15.03
C ASN A 57 2.65 16.38 -16.41
N GLN A 58 3.11 15.33 -17.11
CA GLN A 58 2.54 14.94 -18.42
C GLN A 58 1.12 14.34 -18.30
N LEU A 59 0.81 13.70 -17.17
CA LEU A 59 -0.41 12.91 -16.98
C LEU A 59 -1.47 13.61 -16.11
N ARG A 60 -1.13 14.72 -15.45
CA ARG A 60 -1.94 15.38 -14.41
C ARG A 60 -3.42 15.65 -14.76
N GLU A 61 -3.73 15.86 -16.03
CA GLU A 61 -5.09 16.16 -16.52
C GLU A 61 -5.72 14.99 -17.28
N GLN A 62 -5.04 13.85 -17.35
CA GLN A 62 -5.53 12.69 -18.08
C GLN A 62 -6.37 11.79 -17.18
N HIS A 63 -7.54 11.39 -17.70
CA HIS A 63 -8.44 10.43 -17.06
C HIS A 63 -8.71 9.26 -18.00
N THR A 64 -7.74 8.35 -18.08
CA THR A 64 -7.80 7.19 -18.99
C THR A 64 -8.02 5.89 -18.23
N ASP A 65 -8.60 4.90 -18.90
CA ASP A 65 -8.78 3.55 -18.32
C ASP A 65 -7.44 2.89 -17.98
N ALA A 66 -6.37 3.23 -18.69
CA ALA A 66 -5.01 2.75 -18.40
C ALA A 66 -4.50 3.28 -17.05
N LEU A 67 -4.71 4.56 -16.77
CA LEU A 67 -4.36 5.15 -15.47
C LEU A 67 -5.26 4.62 -14.36
N ALA A 68 -6.56 4.46 -14.61
CA ALA A 68 -7.49 3.84 -13.66
C ALA A 68 -7.09 2.40 -13.32
N GLU A 69 -6.61 1.63 -14.29
CA GLU A 69 -6.11 0.28 -14.08
C GLU A 69 -4.81 0.27 -13.27
N LEU A 70 -3.88 1.20 -13.55
CA LEU A 70 -2.65 1.31 -12.78
C LEU A 70 -2.94 1.64 -11.31
N ALA A 71 -3.81 2.62 -11.05
CA ALA A 71 -4.28 2.96 -9.71
C ALA A 71 -4.97 1.76 -9.02
N ARG A 72 -5.82 1.03 -9.75
CA ARG A 72 -6.52 -0.16 -9.23
C ARG A 72 -5.56 -1.26 -8.79
N ARG A 73 -4.50 -1.52 -9.57
CA ARG A 73 -3.46 -2.50 -9.22
C ARG A 73 -2.77 -2.13 -7.91
N ASN A 74 -2.45 -0.84 -7.74
CA ASN A 74 -1.85 -0.34 -6.50
C ASN A 74 -2.77 -0.53 -5.30
N VAL A 75 -4.06 -0.22 -5.45
CA VAL A 75 -5.05 -0.44 -4.38
C VAL A 75 -5.15 -1.91 -4.00
N ILE A 76 -5.20 -2.83 -4.98
CA ILE A 76 -5.24 -4.28 -4.71
C ILE A 76 -3.98 -4.73 -3.98
N ALA A 77 -2.79 -4.32 -4.44
CA ALA A 77 -1.52 -4.68 -3.83
C ALA A 77 -1.44 -4.19 -2.38
N PHE A 78 -1.82 -2.94 -2.13
CA PHE A 78 -1.87 -2.34 -0.80
C PHE A 78 -2.83 -3.10 0.14
N VAL A 79 -4.06 -3.36 -0.28
CA VAL A 79 -5.04 -4.09 0.54
C VAL A 79 -4.53 -5.49 0.89
N LEU A 80 -3.93 -6.20 -0.06
CA LEU A 80 -3.36 -7.52 0.19
C LEU A 80 -2.20 -7.46 1.20
N ASP A 81 -1.35 -6.44 1.12
CA ASP A 81 -0.27 -6.24 2.10
C ASP A 81 -0.81 -5.90 3.49
N SER A 82 -1.79 -5.00 3.59
CA SER A 82 -2.45 -4.65 4.86
C SER A 82 -3.06 -5.88 5.54
N VAL A 83 -3.74 -6.77 4.80
CA VAL A 83 -4.29 -8.02 5.35
C VAL A 83 -3.19 -8.95 5.87
N ARG A 84 -2.07 -9.07 5.15
CA ARG A 84 -0.93 -9.90 5.56
C ARG A 84 -0.31 -9.36 6.86
N ASN A 85 -0.13 -8.04 6.96
CA ASN A 85 0.43 -7.39 8.14
C ASN A 85 -0.49 -7.55 9.36
N LEU A 86 -1.80 -7.35 9.19
CA LEU A 86 -2.80 -7.59 10.25
C LEU A 86 -2.78 -9.05 10.74
N SER A 87 -2.63 -10.00 9.82
CA SER A 87 -2.56 -11.43 10.15
C SER A 87 -1.31 -11.76 10.96
N ARG A 88 -0.16 -11.15 10.65
CA ARG A 88 1.09 -11.28 11.43
C ARG A 88 0.94 -10.71 12.84
N HIS A 89 0.31 -9.56 13.00
CA HIS A 89 0.07 -8.97 14.32
C HIS A 89 -0.90 -9.80 15.17
N ARG A 90 -1.91 -10.43 14.56
CA ARG A 90 -2.83 -11.35 15.26
C ARG A 90 -2.17 -12.66 15.70
N GLN A 91 -1.11 -13.10 15.03
CA GLN A 91 -0.41 -14.34 15.35
C GLN A 91 0.66 -14.19 16.45
N LYS A 92 0.97 -12.97 16.92
CA LYS A 92 1.86 -12.80 18.08
C LYS A 92 1.21 -13.47 19.30
N PRO A 93 1.80 -14.52 19.89
CA PRO A 93 1.16 -15.25 20.98
C PRO A 93 0.92 -14.30 22.16
N ARG A 94 -0.30 -14.31 22.70
CA ARG A 94 -0.56 -13.80 24.04
C ARG A 94 0.30 -14.63 24.98
N ASP A 95 1.27 -13.99 25.65
CA ASP A 95 2.04 -14.64 26.71
C ASP A 95 1.06 -15.30 27.69
N LEU A 96 1.01 -16.63 27.66
CA LEU A 96 0.25 -17.42 28.61
C LEU A 96 0.99 -17.30 29.94
N PRO A 97 0.35 -16.84 31.05
CA PRO A 97 1.04 -16.73 32.32
C PRO A 97 1.56 -18.12 32.70
N ARG A 98 2.88 -18.23 32.92
CA ARG A 98 3.50 -19.43 33.47
C ARG A 98 2.79 -19.75 34.78
N ARG A 99 1.93 -20.77 34.77
CA ARG A 99 1.49 -21.44 36.00
C ARG A 99 2.72 -22.09 36.61
N THR A 100 3.33 -21.42 37.59
CA THR A 100 4.28 -22.03 38.51
C THR A 100 3.50 -23.10 39.28
N LEU A 101 3.66 -24.37 38.88
CA LEU A 101 3.29 -25.49 39.75
C LEU A 101 4.22 -25.43 40.96
N LEU A 102 3.66 -25.03 42.09
CA LEU A 102 4.24 -25.29 43.40
C LEU A 102 4.28 -26.82 43.55
N VAL A 103 5.46 -27.41 43.36
CA VAL A 103 5.72 -28.78 43.79
C VAL A 103 5.77 -28.74 45.30
N GLY A 104 4.82 -29.45 45.91
CA GLY A 104 4.56 -29.44 47.34
C GLY A 104 5.70 -30.00 48.18
N CYS A 105 5.72 -29.54 49.42
CA CYS A 105 6.49 -30.07 50.53
C CYS A 105 6.33 -31.58 50.67
N SER A 106 7.42 -32.27 50.98
CA SER A 106 7.47 -33.50 51.78
C SER A 106 8.79 -33.52 52.52
#